data_AF-A0A6L7TMF4-F1
#
_entry.id   AF-A0A6L7TMF4-F1
#
_cell.length_a   1.000
_cell.length_b   1.000
_cell.length_c   1.000
_cell.angle_alpha   90.00
_cell.angle_beta   90.00
_cell.angle_gamma   90.00
#
_symmetry.space_group_name_H-M   'P 1'
#
loop_
_entity.id
_entity.type
_entity.pdbx_description
1 polymer ?
#
loop_
_entity_poly.entity_id
_entity_poly.type
_entity_poly.pdbx_seq_one_letter_code
_entity_poly.pdbx_strand_id
1 'polypeptide(L)'
;MEDKQDNESQTEQANGPYGNGNFYWCVKTSESKKTGEIYVWADEVRVDHVGSLVFFHQKDDREHINLVISTGSWSSFYAASVWDGHAVAVQEWEGEVVR
;
A
#
# COMPACT_ATOMS: atom_id res chain seq x y z
N MET A 1 44.61 10.40 -15.66
CA MET A 1 43.41 11.21 -15.37
C MET A 1 42.32 10.19 -15.11
N GLU A 2 41.98 10.06 -13.83
CA GLU A 2 41.09 9.03 -13.31
C GLU A 2 39.64 9.23 -13.76
N ASP A 3 39.02 8.09 -14.04
CA ASP A 3 37.61 7.86 -14.31
C ASP A 3 36.69 8.51 -13.28
N LYS A 4 35.56 9.08 -13.73
CA LYS A 4 34.22 8.88 -13.13
C LYS A 4 33.16 9.06 -14.21
N GLN A 5 32.66 7.93 -14.73
CA GLN A 5 31.38 7.85 -15.41
C GLN A 5 30.31 7.80 -14.30
N ASP A 6 29.57 8.89 -14.13
CA ASP A 6 28.42 8.94 -13.25
C ASP A 6 27.27 8.15 -13.91
N ASN A 7 27.13 6.90 -13.49
CA ASN A 7 26.03 6.01 -13.83
C ASN A 7 24.84 6.38 -12.94
N GLU A 8 24.12 7.44 -13.30
CA GLU A 8 22.79 7.71 -12.76
C GLU A 8 21.84 6.63 -13.28
N SER A 9 21.70 5.57 -12.49
CA SER A 9 20.63 4.59 -12.62
C SER A 9 19.30 5.30 -12.48
N GLN A 10 18.75 5.74 -13.62
CA GLN A 10 17.37 6.18 -13.75
C GLN A 10 16.48 5.00 -13.39
N THR A 11 15.97 4.98 -12.17
CA THR A 11 14.88 4.08 -11.79
C THR A 11 13.69 4.50 -12.65
N GLU A 12 13.39 3.73 -13.69
CA GLU A 12 12.19 3.88 -14.51
C GLU A 12 10.98 3.92 -13.58
N GLN A 13 10.45 5.12 -13.33
CA GLN A 13 9.18 5.30 -12.66
C GLN A 13 8.12 4.68 -13.58
N ALA A 14 7.55 3.56 -13.13
CA ALA A 14 6.48 2.87 -13.83
C ALA A 14 5.24 3.78 -13.91
N ASN A 15 5.16 4.56 -14.99
CA ASN A 15 4.01 5.35 -15.39
C ASN A 15 2.89 4.42 -15.92
N GLY A 16 2.34 3.58 -15.05
CA GLY A 16 1.03 2.99 -15.30
C GLY A 16 -0.08 4.05 -15.17
N PRO A 17 -1.33 3.76 -15.56
CA PRO A 17 -2.47 4.68 -15.37
C PRO A 17 -2.78 5.02 -13.88
N TYR A 18 -1.99 4.48 -12.96
CA TYR A 18 -2.02 4.67 -11.51
C TYR A 18 -0.70 5.28 -10.97
N GLY A 19 -0.03 6.09 -11.80
CA GLY A 19 1.25 6.73 -11.48
C GLY A 19 1.16 7.63 -10.24
N ASN A 20 2.11 7.42 -9.33
CA ASN A 20 2.33 8.11 -8.06
C ASN A 20 1.28 7.83 -6.96
N GLY A 21 1.39 6.63 -6.38
CA GLY A 21 1.38 6.42 -4.93
C GLY A 21 0.30 7.17 -4.17
N ASN A 22 -0.93 7.20 -4.66
CA ASN A 22 -2.07 7.78 -3.96
C ASN A 22 -3.18 6.76 -4.10
N PHE A 23 -3.32 5.91 -3.08
CA PHE A 23 -4.28 4.84 -3.11
C PHE A 23 -5.24 4.96 -1.92
N TYR A 24 -6.49 4.62 -2.18
CA TYR A 24 -7.41 4.32 -1.11
C TYR A 24 -7.23 2.84 -0.81
N TRP A 25 -6.97 2.47 0.43
CA TRP A 25 -6.79 1.10 0.84
C TRP A 25 -7.97 0.66 1.67
N CYS A 26 -8.49 -0.53 1.41
CA CYS A 26 -9.38 -1.20 2.35
C CYS A 26 -8.60 -2.24 3.13
N VAL A 27 -8.78 -2.28 4.44
CA VAL A 27 -8.30 -3.35 5.31
C VAL A 27 -9.46 -4.00 6.04
N LYS A 28 -9.54 -5.32 5.96
CA LYS A 28 -10.46 -6.13 6.76
C LYS A 28 -9.87 -6.34 8.15
N THR A 29 -10.56 -5.87 9.18
CA THR A 29 -10.05 -5.78 10.54
C THR A 29 -11.15 -5.91 11.60
N SER A 30 -10.82 -6.54 12.73
CA SER A 30 -11.68 -6.62 13.90
C SER A 30 -11.86 -5.29 14.63
N GLU A 31 -11.00 -4.30 14.37
CA GLU A 31 -11.04 -3.00 15.04
C GLU A 31 -12.24 -2.15 14.58
N SER A 32 -12.73 -2.37 13.35
CA SER A 32 -13.94 -1.73 12.84
C SER A 32 -15.19 -2.50 13.24
N LYS A 33 -15.78 -2.15 14.40
CA LYS A 33 -16.93 -2.86 14.97
C LYS A 33 -18.21 -2.82 14.11
N LYS A 34 -18.32 -1.86 13.19
CA LYS A 34 -19.54 -1.66 12.38
C LYS A 34 -19.51 -2.44 11.07
N THR A 35 -18.39 -2.37 10.35
CA THR A 35 -18.27 -2.90 8.99
C THR A 35 -17.25 -4.04 8.89
N GLY A 36 -16.37 -4.19 9.88
CA GLY A 36 -15.19 -5.08 9.76
C GLY A 36 -14.15 -4.55 8.78
N GLU A 37 -14.30 -3.31 8.31
CA GLU A 37 -13.45 -2.70 7.29
C GLU A 37 -13.05 -1.28 7.72
N ILE A 38 -11.80 -0.91 7.44
CA ILE A 38 -11.31 0.46 7.51
C ILE A 38 -10.80 0.84 6.13
N TYR A 39 -11.17 2.04 5.69
CA TYR A 39 -10.67 2.61 4.46
C TYR A 39 -9.67 3.73 4.78
N VAL A 40 -8.49 3.67 4.19
CA VAL A 40 -7.35 4.54 4.51
C VAL A 40 -6.84 5.19 3.23
N TRP A 41 -6.79 6.51 3.21
CA TRP A 41 -6.02 7.21 2.19
C TRP A 41 -4.53 7.08 2.54
N ALA A 42 -3.76 6.42 1.68
CA ALA A 42 -2.33 6.22 1.89
C ALA A 42 -1.61 5.96 0.57
N ASP A 43 -0.34 6.34 0.56
CA ASP A 43 0.52 6.26 -0.60
C ASP A 43 1.18 4.89 -0.70
N GLU A 44 1.40 4.28 0.47
CA GLU A 44 2.04 3.00 0.63
C GLU A 44 1.47 2.25 1.83
N VAL A 45 1.48 0.92 1.73
CA VAL A 45 1.22 0.02 2.85
C VAL A 45 2.38 -0.96 2.98
N ARG A 46 2.86 -1.18 4.21
CA ARG A 46 3.89 -2.18 4.51
C ARG A 46 3.41 -3.12 5.61
N VAL A 47 3.87 -4.36 5.55
CA VAL A 47 3.77 -5.30 6.67
C VAL A 47 5.13 -5.32 7.36
N ASP A 48 5.16 -5.00 8.66
CA ASP A 48 6.42 -5.01 9.41
C ASP A 48 6.88 -6.44 9.77
N HIS A 49 8.03 -6.54 10.43
CA HIS A 49 8.65 -7.82 10.82
C HIS A 49 7.84 -8.63 11.85
N VAL A 50 6.88 -8.01 12.55
CA VAL A 50 5.97 -8.69 13.50
C VAL A 50 4.59 -8.94 12.88
N GLY A 51 4.33 -8.50 11.65
CA GLY A 51 3.06 -8.69 10.94
C GLY A 51 2.04 -7.56 11.12
N SER A 52 2.46 -6.41 11.66
CA SER A 52 1.60 -5.22 11.77
C SER A 52 1.45 -4.57 10.40
N LEU A 53 0.26 -4.05 10.13
CA LEU A 53 -0.02 -3.32 8.90
C LEU A 53 0.20 -1.82 9.14
N VAL A 54 1.08 -1.20 8.36
CA VAL A 54 1.46 0.21 8.50
C VAL A 54 1.17 0.95 7.20
N PHE A 55 0.35 1.99 7.29
CA PHE A 55 -0.01 2.85 6.17
C PHE A 55 0.75 4.16 6.22
N PHE A 56 1.33 4.55 5.10
CA PHE A 56 2.17 5.73 4.97
C PHE A 56 1.60 6.74 3.98
N HIS A 57 1.84 8.01 4.24
CA HIS A 57 1.60 9.10 3.31
C HIS A 57 2.86 9.95 3.18
N GLN A 58 3.23 10.28 1.95
CA GLN A 58 4.36 11.10 1.58
C GLN A 58 3.91 12.56 1.53
N LYS A 59 4.51 13.38 2.38
CA LYS A 59 4.26 14.82 2.40
C LYS A 59 5.58 15.56 2.59
N ASP A 60 5.84 16.55 1.75
CA ASP A 60 7.05 17.39 1.81
C ASP A 60 8.35 16.56 1.86
N ASP A 61 8.46 15.54 0.99
CA ASP A 61 9.56 14.56 0.93
C ASP A 61 9.80 13.76 2.22
N ARG A 62 8.78 13.68 3.09
CA ARG A 62 8.81 12.89 4.33
C ARG A 62 7.68 11.89 4.40
N GLU A 63 8.01 10.76 4.98
CA GLU A 63 7.08 9.70 5.27
C GLU A 63 6.35 9.97 6.60
N HIS A 64 5.01 9.92 6.55
CA HIS A 64 4.14 10.03 7.70
C HIS A 64 3.31 8.75 7.87
N ILE A 65 3.21 8.26 9.11
CA ILE A 65 2.33 7.11 9.43
C ILE A 65 0.91 7.63 9.59
N ASN A 66 -0.01 7.14 8.75
CA ASN A 66 -1.44 7.45 8.84
C ASN A 66 -2.16 6.51 9.79
N LEU A 67 -1.84 5.20 9.74
CA LEU A 67 -2.49 4.17 10.54
C LEU A 67 -1.54 2.99 10.78
N VAL A 68 -1.61 2.43 11.99
CA VAL A 68 -1.00 1.15 12.35
C VAL A 68 -2.10 0.22 12.86
N ILE A 69 -2.13 -1.01 12.35
CA ILE A 69 -3.01 -2.07 12.85
C ILE A 69 -2.14 -3.23 13.33
N SER A 70 -2.37 -3.65 14.58
CA SER A 70 -1.62 -4.74 15.20
C SER A 70 -1.80 -6.06 14.46
N THR A 71 -0.75 -6.88 14.48
CA THR A 71 -0.81 -8.27 14.02
C THR A 71 -1.98 -9.01 14.66
N GLY A 72 -2.70 -9.78 13.85
CA GLY A 72 -3.87 -10.56 14.28
C GLY A 72 -5.18 -9.77 14.34
N SER A 73 -5.13 -8.43 14.29
CA SER A 73 -6.33 -7.59 14.20
C SER A 73 -6.78 -7.34 12.75
N TRP A 74 -6.03 -7.80 11.75
CA TRP A 74 -6.38 -7.70 10.33
C TRP A 74 -6.23 -9.04 9.62
N SER A 75 -6.97 -9.22 8.52
CA SER A 75 -6.97 -10.48 7.75
C SER A 75 -6.62 -10.33 6.27
N SER A 76 -6.91 -9.17 5.68
CA SER A 76 -6.55 -8.86 4.29
C SER A 76 -6.56 -7.35 4.07
N PHE A 77 -5.74 -6.86 3.14
CA PHE A 77 -5.82 -5.49 2.64
C PHE A 77 -5.73 -5.48 1.11
N TYR A 78 -6.30 -4.46 0.48
CA TYR A 78 -6.29 -4.29 -0.97
C TYR A 78 -6.41 -2.81 -1.32
N ALA A 79 -5.83 -2.43 -2.46
CA ALA A 79 -6.10 -1.14 -3.06
C ALA A 79 -7.57 -1.11 -3.49
N ALA A 80 -8.27 -0.03 -3.16
CA ALA A 80 -9.69 0.17 -3.35
C ALA A 80 -9.95 1.42 -4.20
N SER A 81 -11.00 1.35 -5.01
CA SER A 81 -11.53 2.48 -5.76
C SER A 81 -12.11 3.52 -4.79
N VAL A 82 -11.76 4.79 -5.02
CA VAL A 82 -12.31 5.92 -4.26
C VAL A 82 -13.81 6.14 -4.50
N TRP A 83 -14.38 5.57 -5.56
CA TRP A 83 -15.77 5.79 -5.96
C TRP A 83 -16.75 4.86 -5.26
N ASP A 84 -16.38 3.60 -5.09
CA ASP A 84 -17.26 2.53 -4.66
C ASP A 84 -16.62 1.58 -3.63
N GLY A 85 -15.35 1.80 -3.26
CA GLY A 85 -14.63 0.97 -2.29
C GLY A 85 -14.21 -0.40 -2.80
N HIS A 86 -14.48 -0.74 -4.06
CA HIS A 86 -14.16 -2.07 -4.59
C HIS A 86 -12.67 -2.21 -4.90
N ALA A 87 -12.14 -3.43 -4.84
CA ALA A 87 -10.74 -3.69 -5.12
C ALA A 87 -10.36 -3.24 -6.54
N VAL A 88 -9.26 -2.48 -6.65
CA VAL A 88 -8.66 -2.05 -7.92
C VAL A 88 -7.31 -2.72 -8.10
N ALA A 89 -7.03 -3.15 -9.32
CA ALA A 89 -5.79 -3.83 -9.70
C ALA A 89 -5.52 -5.13 -8.90
N VAL A 90 -6.50 -6.02 -8.82
CA VAL A 90 -6.27 -7.42 -8.44
C VAL A 90 -5.51 -8.08 -9.60
N GLN A 91 -4.19 -8.11 -9.51
CA GLN A 91 -3.37 -8.96 -10.37
C GLN A 91 -3.37 -10.36 -9.75
N GLU A 92 -3.82 -11.36 -10.49
CA GLU A 92 -3.67 -12.76 -10.09
C GLU A 92 -2.19 -13.03 -9.79
N TRP A 93 -1.88 -13.56 -8.61
CA TRP A 93 -0.53 -13.97 -8.26
C TRP A 93 -0.44 -15.47 -8.04
N GLU A 94 0.73 -16.04 -8.28
CA GLU A 94 0.97 -17.46 -8.09
C GLU A 94 0.81 -17.82 -6.61
N GLY A 95 -0.19 -18.66 -6.29
CA GLY A 95 -0.57 -19.00 -4.91
C GLY A 95 -1.84 -18.31 -4.39
N GLU A 96 -2.56 -17.56 -5.23
CA GLU A 96 -3.90 -17.07 -4.89
C GLU A 96 -4.83 -18.25 -4.53
N VAL A 97 -5.42 -18.17 -3.33
CA VAL A 97 -6.38 -19.18 -2.86
C VAL A 97 -7.74 -18.85 -3.46
N VAL A 98 -8.01 -19.42 -4.63
CA VAL A 98 -9.35 -19.40 -5.23
C VAL A 98 -10.25 -20.32 -4.40
N ARG A 99 -11.35 -19.78 -3.87
CA ARG A 99 -12.34 -20.52 -3.07
C ARG A 99 -13.57 -20.87 -3.88
#